data_AF-A0AAN8TCR5-F1
#
_entry.id   AF-A0AAN8TCR5-F1
#
_cell.length_a   1.000
_cell.length_b   1.000
_cell.length_c   1.000
_cell.angle_alpha   90.00
_cell.angle_beta   90.00
_cell.angle_gamma   90.00
#
_symmetry.space_group_name_H-M   'P 1'
#
loop_
_entity.id
_entity.type
_entity.pdbx_description
1 polymer ?
#
loop_
_entity_poly.entity_id
_entity_poly.type
_entity_poly.pdbx_seq_one_letter_code
_entity_poly.pdbx_strand_id
1 'polypeptide(L)'
;MSFQRFYETWFDQLKEIIRQLSQVPRPATSDQHRELHQQLVQKAVSHIYEYYRVKSLAAKNDILSVYSAPWSTSLERSLHWIAGWRPTTAFHLIYTESSILFESHIIDILRGLRYGDLGDLSPEQLARDSASEILGLMGDIEGKMEKLVEILEKADKLRMKTIENLVELLTPQQAIEFLIASAHLQFGIRRWGINHDRQRETT
;
A
#
# COMPACT_ATOMS: atom_id res chain seq x y z
N MET A 1 10.65 0.89 18.48
CA MET A 1 11.33 0.43 17.25
C MET A 1 11.00 1.43 16.15
N SER A 2 11.98 1.89 15.34
CA SER A 2 11.69 2.82 14.23
C SER A 2 10.87 2.13 13.14
N PHE A 3 10.08 2.91 12.38
CA PHE A 3 9.28 2.36 11.30
C PHE A 3 10.15 1.67 10.23
N GLN A 4 11.35 2.19 9.95
CA GLN A 4 12.30 1.56 9.03
C GLN A 4 12.67 0.13 9.45
N ARG A 5 13.05 -0.08 10.71
CA ARG A 5 13.41 -1.42 11.20
C ARG A 5 12.22 -2.37 11.20
N PHE A 6 11.03 -1.86 11.51
CA PHE A 6 9.79 -2.60 11.35
C PHE A 6 9.58 -3.00 9.89
N TYR A 7 9.70 -2.06 8.95
CA TYR A 7 9.50 -2.30 7.53
C TYR A 7 10.45 -3.37 6.97
N GLU A 8 11.73 -3.31 7.33
CA GLU A 8 12.72 -4.32 6.91
C GLU A 8 12.31 -5.72 7.39
N THR A 9 11.93 -5.85 8.66
CA THR A 9 11.46 -7.11 9.23
C THR A 9 10.17 -7.59 8.57
N TRP A 10 9.20 -6.68 8.38
CA TRP A 10 7.93 -6.94 7.74
C TRP A 10 8.10 -7.40 6.29
N PHE A 11 9.05 -6.81 5.56
CA PHE A 11 9.35 -7.14 4.17
C PHE A 11 10.00 -8.52 4.05
N ASP A 12 10.87 -8.89 5.00
CA ASP A 12 11.43 -10.24 5.09
C ASP A 12 10.36 -11.30 5.38
N GLN A 13 9.44 -11.00 6.29
CA GLN A 13 8.29 -11.87 6.58
C GLN A 13 7.35 -11.99 5.38
N LEU A 14 7.14 -10.90 4.62
CA LEU A 14 6.36 -10.92 3.38
C LEU A 14 6.96 -11.90 2.38
N LYS A 15 8.29 -11.88 2.16
CA LYS A 15 8.96 -12.86 1.27
C LYS A 15 8.67 -14.30 1.68
N GLU A 16 8.69 -14.59 2.97
CA GLU A 16 8.40 -15.94 3.48
C GLU A 16 6.94 -16.35 3.28
N ILE A 17 5.99 -15.43 3.51
CA ILE A 17 4.55 -15.67 3.22
C ILE A 17 4.35 -15.95 1.72
N ILE A 18 4.97 -15.16 0.85
CA ILE A 18 4.88 -15.35 -0.60
C ILE A 18 5.54 -16.65 -1.06
N ARG A 19 6.63 -17.07 -0.42
CA ARG A 19 7.25 -18.39 -0.63
C ARG A 19 6.27 -19.52 -0.29
N GLN A 20 5.56 -19.42 0.85
CA GLN A 20 4.55 -20.40 1.26
C GLN A 20 3.38 -20.45 0.26
N LEU A 21 2.82 -19.29 -0.11
CA LEU A 21 1.78 -19.17 -1.12
C LEU A 21 2.20 -19.80 -2.46
N SER A 22 3.44 -19.58 -2.89
CA SER A 22 3.97 -20.10 -4.15
C SER A 22 4.09 -21.63 -4.19
N GLN A 23 4.25 -22.28 -3.03
CA GLN A 23 4.43 -23.74 -2.92
C GLN A 23 3.13 -24.54 -2.91
N VAL A 24 1.98 -23.91 -2.72
CA VAL A 24 0.71 -24.62 -2.65
C VAL A 24 0.23 -25.05 -4.04
N PRO A 25 -0.28 -26.29 -4.23
CA PRO A 25 -0.82 -26.74 -5.50
C PRO A 25 -1.93 -25.82 -6.03
N ARG A 26 -1.85 -25.48 -7.32
CA ARG A 26 -2.83 -24.70 -8.09
C ARG A 26 -3.12 -25.46 -9.40
N PRO A 27 -4.34 -26.00 -9.62
CA PRO A 27 -5.52 -25.90 -8.76
C PRO A 27 -5.45 -26.80 -7.51
N ALA A 28 -6.28 -26.50 -6.52
CA ALA A 28 -6.37 -27.30 -5.30
C ALA A 28 -6.87 -28.73 -5.62
N THR A 29 -6.12 -29.75 -5.19
CA THR A 29 -6.43 -31.16 -5.49
C THR A 29 -7.22 -31.88 -4.38
N SER A 30 -7.43 -31.25 -3.22
CA SER A 30 -8.14 -31.82 -2.07
C SER A 30 -8.81 -30.73 -1.24
N ASP A 31 -9.75 -31.10 -0.38
CA ASP A 31 -10.39 -30.16 0.55
C ASP A 31 -9.38 -29.56 1.54
N GLN A 32 -8.37 -30.34 1.95
CA GLN A 32 -7.25 -29.86 2.75
C GLN A 32 -6.44 -28.77 2.03
N HIS A 33 -6.23 -28.90 0.71
CA HIS A 33 -5.60 -27.85 -0.08
C HIS A 33 -6.47 -26.59 -0.17
N ARG A 34 -7.81 -26.74 -0.28
CA ARG A 34 -8.73 -25.59 -0.29
C ARG A 34 -8.71 -24.83 1.04
N GLU A 35 -8.68 -25.54 2.15
CA GLU A 35 -8.57 -24.93 3.49
C GLU A 35 -7.22 -24.21 3.65
N LEU A 36 -6.13 -24.84 3.22
CA LEU A 36 -4.79 -24.22 3.23
C LEU A 36 -4.73 -22.95 2.37
N HIS A 37 -5.41 -22.93 1.22
CA HIS A 37 -5.52 -21.71 0.39
C HIS A 37 -6.13 -20.56 1.19
N GLN A 38 -7.27 -20.80 1.84
CA GLN A 38 -7.96 -19.77 2.65
C GLN A 38 -7.08 -19.29 3.81
N GLN A 39 -6.44 -20.20 4.52
CA GLN A 39 -5.56 -19.86 5.65
C GLN A 39 -4.37 -18.98 5.21
N LEU A 40 -3.72 -19.29 4.08
CA LEU A 40 -2.58 -18.51 3.60
C LEU A 40 -2.98 -17.15 3.02
N VAL A 41 -4.13 -17.07 2.35
CA VAL A 41 -4.71 -15.80 1.89
C VAL A 41 -5.00 -14.92 3.10
N GLN A 42 -5.68 -15.43 4.11
CA GLN A 42 -5.97 -14.69 5.34
C GLN A 42 -4.67 -14.24 6.04
N LYS A 43 -3.67 -15.12 6.15
CA LYS A 43 -2.36 -14.78 6.71
C LYS A 43 -1.69 -13.62 5.97
N ALA A 44 -1.72 -13.62 4.64
CA ALA A 44 -1.15 -12.54 3.84
C ALA A 44 -1.91 -11.21 4.02
N VAL A 45 -3.25 -11.25 4.01
CA VAL A 45 -4.10 -10.07 4.23
C VAL A 45 -3.87 -9.49 5.63
N SER A 46 -3.82 -10.33 6.67
CA SER A 46 -3.50 -9.91 8.04
C SER A 46 -2.09 -9.30 8.15
N HIS A 47 -1.11 -9.84 7.41
CA HIS A 47 0.23 -9.28 7.36
C HIS A 47 0.26 -7.87 6.74
N ILE A 48 -0.55 -7.63 5.70
CA ILE A 48 -0.71 -6.31 5.07
C ILE A 48 -1.45 -5.34 6.00
N TYR A 49 -2.48 -5.81 6.72
CA TYR A 49 -3.18 -5.00 7.72
C TYR A 49 -2.22 -4.48 8.79
N GLU A 50 -1.32 -5.34 9.30
CA GLU A 50 -0.34 -4.95 10.33
C GLU A 50 0.61 -3.86 9.84
N TYR A 51 1.00 -3.87 8.56
CA TYR A 51 1.79 -2.79 7.97
C TYR A 51 1.09 -1.43 8.09
N TYR A 52 -0.19 -1.35 7.70
CA TYR A 52 -0.94 -0.08 7.79
C TYR A 52 -1.22 0.34 9.23
N ARG A 53 -1.44 -0.63 10.13
CA ARG A 53 -1.61 -0.34 11.57
C ARG A 53 -0.37 0.33 12.15
N VAL A 54 0.81 -0.24 11.91
CA VAL A 54 2.08 0.32 12.41
C VAL A 54 2.44 1.62 11.69
N LYS A 55 2.13 1.73 10.39
CA LYS A 55 2.36 2.96 9.61
C LYS A 55 1.50 4.13 10.11
N SER A 56 0.24 3.90 10.48
CA SER A 56 -0.62 4.92 11.09
C SER A 56 -0.03 5.43 12.42
N LEU A 57 0.51 4.53 13.25
CA LEU A 57 1.19 4.93 14.49
C LEU A 57 2.46 5.74 14.21
N ALA A 58 3.27 5.34 13.22
CA ALA A 58 4.45 6.09 12.82
C ALA A 58 4.10 7.48 12.28
N ALA A 59 3.04 7.58 11.48
CA ALA A 59 2.55 8.83 10.90
C ALA A 59 2.10 9.83 11.95
N LYS A 60 1.43 9.37 13.02
CA LYS A 60 1.01 10.22 14.15
C LYS A 60 2.20 10.79 14.93
N ASN A 61 3.34 10.12 14.91
CA ASN A 61 4.55 10.58 15.57
C ASN A 61 5.40 11.49 14.69
N ASP A 62 5.57 11.12 13.41
CA ASP A 62 6.37 11.87 12.43
C ASP A 62 5.86 11.61 11.01
N ILE A 63 4.93 12.46 10.57
CA ILE A 63 4.32 12.35 9.25
C ILE A 63 5.32 12.63 8.13
N LEU A 64 6.29 13.53 8.34
CA LEU A 64 7.28 13.89 7.32
C LEU A 64 8.26 12.74 7.07
N SER A 65 8.65 12.01 8.10
CA SER A 65 9.42 10.76 7.95
C SER A 65 8.63 9.71 7.15
N VAL A 66 7.31 9.63 7.34
CA VAL A 66 6.48 8.69 6.56
C VAL A 66 6.36 9.08 5.09
N TYR A 67 6.23 10.37 4.78
CA TYR A 67 6.19 10.85 3.40
C TYR A 67 7.54 10.78 2.70
N SER A 68 8.64 11.10 3.40
CA SER A 68 9.99 11.01 2.85
C SER A 68 10.45 9.56 2.66
N ALA A 69 9.85 8.61 3.39
CA ALA A 69 10.06 7.16 3.24
C ALA A 69 11.54 6.78 3.11
N PRO A 70 12.38 7.05 4.13
CA PRO A 70 13.82 6.76 4.09
C PRO A 70 14.14 5.26 3.98
N TRP A 71 13.19 4.38 4.27
CA TRP A 71 13.32 2.91 4.12
C TRP A 71 13.07 2.41 2.68
N SER A 72 12.64 3.29 1.77
CA SER A 72 12.37 3.01 0.37
C SER A 72 13.49 3.50 -0.54
N THR A 73 13.60 2.92 -1.73
CA THR A 73 14.49 3.38 -2.81
C THR A 73 13.91 4.61 -3.52
N SER A 74 14.73 5.30 -4.32
CA SER A 74 14.24 6.42 -5.14
C SER A 74 13.16 6.01 -6.13
N LEU A 75 13.29 4.82 -6.75
CA LEU A 75 12.26 4.27 -7.64
C LEU A 75 10.96 4.03 -6.87
N GLU A 76 11.00 3.32 -5.74
CA GLU A 76 9.80 3.06 -4.93
C GLU A 76 9.06 4.36 -4.60
N ARG A 77 9.80 5.41 -4.18
CA ARG A 77 9.21 6.72 -3.88
C ARG A 77 8.59 7.41 -5.10
N SER A 78 9.20 7.29 -6.28
CA SER A 78 8.65 7.87 -7.51
C SER A 78 7.31 7.25 -7.95
N LEU A 79 7.02 6.02 -7.50
CA LEU A 79 5.78 5.31 -7.78
C LEU A 79 4.73 5.48 -6.68
N HIS A 80 5.05 6.20 -5.60
CA HIS A 80 4.09 6.51 -4.55
C HIS A 80 3.07 7.54 -5.04
N TRP A 81 1.81 7.32 -4.66
CA TRP A 81 0.76 8.33 -4.71
C TRP A 81 0.75 9.11 -3.37
N ILE A 82 0.01 8.63 -2.37
CA ILE A 82 -0.01 9.20 -1.01
C ILE A 82 0.81 8.30 -0.09
N ALA A 83 2.14 8.48 -0.08
CA ALA A 83 3.12 7.68 0.68
C ALA A 83 2.90 6.15 0.58
N GLY A 84 2.58 5.67 -0.62
CA GLY A 84 2.31 4.25 -0.92
C GLY A 84 1.73 4.07 -2.32
N TRP A 85 1.50 2.81 -2.73
CA TRP A 85 1.00 2.45 -4.07
C TRP A 85 -0.39 3.04 -4.38
N ARG A 86 -0.74 3.19 -5.66
CA ARG A 86 -2.07 3.68 -6.07
C ARG A 86 -3.05 2.51 -6.17
N PRO A 87 -4.25 2.55 -5.55
CA PRO A 87 -5.25 1.48 -5.61
C PRO A 87 -5.53 0.90 -7.00
N THR A 88 -5.53 1.75 -8.04
CA THR A 88 -5.72 1.32 -9.44
C THR A 88 -4.68 0.31 -9.93
N THR A 89 -3.49 0.27 -9.31
CA THR A 89 -2.43 -0.70 -9.64
C THR A 89 -2.88 -2.14 -9.39
N ALA A 90 -3.67 -2.39 -8.32
CA ALA A 90 -4.18 -3.72 -8.04
C ALA A 90 -5.14 -4.21 -9.13
N PHE A 91 -5.98 -3.31 -9.65
CA PHE A 91 -6.88 -3.63 -10.77
C PHE A 91 -6.12 -3.87 -12.07
N HIS A 92 -5.05 -3.11 -12.34
CA HIS A 92 -4.19 -3.38 -13.50
C HIS A 92 -3.48 -4.73 -13.41
N LEU A 93 -3.05 -5.13 -12.20
CA LEU A 93 -2.48 -6.47 -11.98
C LEU A 93 -3.50 -7.55 -12.29
N ILE A 94 -4.73 -7.43 -11.75
CA ILE A 94 -5.78 -8.42 -12.03
C ILE A 94 -6.12 -8.45 -13.52
N TYR A 95 -6.22 -7.30 -14.19
CA TYR A 95 -6.49 -7.25 -15.63
C TYR A 95 -5.38 -7.88 -16.47
N THR A 96 -4.12 -7.66 -16.09
CA THR A 96 -2.95 -8.21 -16.82
C THR A 96 -2.83 -9.72 -16.59
N GLU A 97 -3.13 -10.20 -15.39
CA GLU A 97 -3.05 -11.63 -15.02
C GLU A 97 -4.33 -12.41 -15.38
N SER A 98 -5.49 -11.74 -15.48
CA SER A 98 -6.80 -12.34 -15.76
C SER A 98 -7.32 -11.86 -17.10
N SER A 99 -7.11 -12.64 -18.16
CA SER A 99 -7.85 -12.43 -19.40
C SER A 99 -9.35 -12.63 -19.12
N ILE A 100 -10.14 -11.55 -19.13
CA ILE A 100 -11.60 -11.50 -19.39
C ILE A 100 -12.58 -11.57 -18.19
N LEU A 101 -12.27 -12.13 -17.00
CA LEU A 101 -13.28 -12.26 -15.92
C LEU A 101 -13.51 -11.03 -15.01
N PHE A 102 -12.61 -10.04 -15.03
CA PHE A 102 -12.65 -8.90 -14.09
C PHE A 102 -13.57 -7.74 -14.52
N GLU A 103 -13.91 -7.65 -15.81
CA GLU A 103 -14.63 -6.49 -16.37
C GLU A 103 -16.07 -6.34 -15.85
N SER A 104 -16.74 -7.41 -15.41
CA SER A 104 -18.12 -7.32 -14.93
C SER A 104 -18.24 -6.70 -13.53
N HIS A 105 -17.25 -6.90 -12.66
CA HIS A 105 -17.28 -6.45 -11.26
C HIS A 105 -16.48 -5.17 -11.03
N ILE A 106 -15.59 -4.80 -11.96
CA ILE A 106 -14.82 -3.56 -11.87
C ILE A 106 -15.74 -2.33 -11.81
N ILE A 107 -16.85 -2.37 -12.56
CA ILE A 107 -17.81 -1.28 -12.61
C ILE A 107 -18.48 -1.10 -11.24
N ASP A 108 -18.80 -2.17 -10.53
CA ASP A 108 -19.40 -2.09 -9.19
C ASP A 108 -18.39 -1.65 -8.12
N ILE A 109 -17.13 -2.07 -8.24
CA ILE A 109 -16.03 -1.57 -7.39
C ILE A 109 -15.77 -0.08 -7.63
N LEU A 110 -15.77 0.35 -8.90
CA LEU A 110 -15.61 1.75 -9.29
C LEU A 110 -16.86 2.59 -8.96
N ARG A 111 -18.06 2.00 -8.94
CA ARG A 111 -19.32 2.66 -8.56
C ARG A 111 -19.54 2.71 -7.03
N GLY A 112 -18.90 1.83 -6.26
CA GLY A 112 -19.15 1.61 -4.82
C GLY A 112 -18.24 2.34 -3.82
N LEU A 113 -17.33 3.23 -4.24
CA LEU A 113 -16.44 3.98 -3.34
C LEU A 113 -16.65 5.50 -3.46
N ARG A 114 -17.87 5.96 -3.17
CA ARG A 114 -18.08 7.34 -2.68
C ARG A 114 -17.82 7.37 -1.17
N TYR A 115 -16.57 7.17 -0.77
CA TYR A 115 -16.11 7.66 0.52
C TYR A 115 -15.60 9.08 0.31
N GLY A 116 -16.29 10.03 0.95
CA GLY A 116 -15.97 11.47 1.06
C GLY A 116 -14.73 11.97 0.34
N ASP A 117 -15.01 12.72 -0.71
CA ASP A 117 -14.19 13.64 -1.50
C ASP A 117 -12.78 13.93 -0.98
N LEU A 118 -11.76 13.53 -1.75
CA LEU A 118 -10.42 14.10 -1.63
C LEU A 118 -10.33 15.48 -2.33
N GLY A 119 -11.41 15.91 -3.00
CA GLY A 119 -11.52 17.17 -3.75
C GLY A 119 -12.01 18.37 -2.95
N ASP A 120 -12.30 18.23 -1.66
CA ASP A 120 -12.83 19.32 -0.80
C ASP A 120 -11.76 20.30 -0.26
N LEU A 121 -10.49 20.20 -0.69
CA LEU A 121 -9.45 21.15 -0.28
C LEU A 121 -9.42 22.34 -1.24
N SER A 122 -9.96 23.48 -0.81
CA SER A 122 -10.04 24.68 -1.64
C SER A 122 -8.67 25.40 -1.73
N PRO A 123 -8.33 26.03 -2.89
CA PRO A 123 -7.09 26.78 -3.07
C PRO A 123 -6.90 27.93 -2.08
N GLU A 124 -7.99 28.46 -1.48
CA GLU A 124 -7.89 29.55 -0.51
C GLU A 124 -7.25 29.11 0.82
N GLN A 125 -7.21 27.81 1.15
CA GLN A 125 -6.49 27.32 2.34
C GLN A 125 -4.95 27.38 2.18
N LEU A 126 -4.45 27.68 0.97
CA LEU A 126 -3.02 27.64 0.63
C LEU A 126 -2.35 29.01 0.60
N ALA A 127 -3.08 30.11 0.81
CA ALA A 127 -2.51 31.45 0.68
C ALA A 127 -2.85 32.34 1.88
N ARG A 128 -1.83 32.63 2.73
CA ARG A 128 -1.55 34.00 3.21
C ARG A 128 -0.30 34.13 4.12
N ASP A 129 0.50 35.13 3.75
CA ASP A 129 1.60 35.88 4.43
C ASP A 129 1.07 36.80 5.57
N SER A 130 1.82 37.43 6.50
CA SER A 130 3.21 37.37 7.00
C SER A 130 3.33 38.22 8.30
N ALA A 131 4.46 38.10 9.01
CA ALA A 131 5.05 38.86 10.12
C ALA A 131 4.60 38.59 11.59
N SER A 132 3.41 38.04 11.86
CA SER A 132 3.07 37.43 13.18
C SER A 132 3.58 35.97 13.29
N GLU A 133 4.70 35.74 12.64
CA GLU A 133 4.85 34.61 11.72
C GLU A 133 5.32 33.35 12.41
N ILE A 134 6.32 33.36 13.30
CA ILE A 134 6.94 32.09 13.75
C ILE A 134 6.00 31.24 14.63
N LEU A 135 5.28 31.85 15.58
CA LEU A 135 4.34 31.12 16.45
C LEU A 135 3.08 30.69 15.68
N GLY A 136 2.60 31.53 14.76
CA GLY A 136 1.50 31.20 13.84
C GLY A 136 1.89 30.16 12.79
N LEU A 137 3.15 30.18 12.30
CA LEU A 137 3.74 29.20 11.38
C LEU A 137 3.89 27.86 12.08
N MET A 138 4.34 27.81 13.34
CA MET A 138 4.41 26.54 14.08
C MET A 138 3.01 25.93 14.26
N GLY A 139 2.00 26.72 14.66
CA GLY A 139 0.62 26.25 14.74
C GLY A 139 0.00 25.86 13.39
N ASP A 140 0.31 26.60 12.32
CA ASP A 140 -0.11 26.28 10.95
C ASP A 140 0.59 25.02 10.40
N ILE A 141 1.88 24.82 10.72
CA ILE A 141 2.63 23.61 10.38
C ILE A 141 2.09 22.41 11.13
N GLU A 142 1.82 22.52 12.43
CA GLU A 142 1.19 21.46 13.22
C GLU A 142 -0.18 21.09 12.65
N GLY A 143 -1.03 22.08 12.37
CA GLY A 143 -2.34 21.83 11.73
C GLY A 143 -2.22 21.22 10.33
N LYS A 144 -1.21 21.60 9.54
CA LYS A 144 -0.92 20.99 8.23
C LYS A 144 -0.42 19.54 8.38
N MET A 145 0.40 19.26 9.39
CA MET A 145 0.87 17.90 9.70
C MET A 145 -0.30 17.00 10.10
N GLU A 146 -1.22 17.48 10.94
CA GLU A 146 -2.44 16.76 11.30
C GLU A 146 -3.28 16.43 10.06
N LYS A 147 -3.51 17.41 9.16
CA LYS A 147 -4.20 17.16 7.89
C LYS A 147 -3.49 16.12 7.02
N LEU A 148 -2.16 16.12 6.97
CA LEU A 148 -1.39 15.11 6.22
C LEU A 148 -1.55 13.71 6.81
N VAL A 149 -1.65 13.59 8.14
CA VAL A 149 -1.97 12.33 8.83
C VAL A 149 -3.36 11.85 8.42
N GLU A 150 -4.37 12.73 8.44
CA GLU A 150 -5.74 12.37 8.02
C GLU A 150 -5.81 11.90 6.56
N ILE A 151 -5.15 12.62 5.64
CA ILE A 151 -5.07 12.25 4.22
C ILE A 151 -4.42 10.88 4.06
N LEU A 152 -3.32 10.64 4.78
CA LEU A 152 -2.62 9.36 4.75
C LEU A 152 -3.51 8.22 5.28
N GLU A 153 -4.20 8.42 6.40
CA GLU A 153 -5.10 7.43 6.97
C GLU A 153 -6.26 7.09 6.01
N LYS A 154 -6.84 8.09 5.33
CA LYS A 154 -7.87 7.87 4.30
C LYS A 154 -7.30 7.06 3.13
N ALA A 155 -6.10 7.38 2.65
CA ALA A 155 -5.46 6.68 1.56
C ALA A 155 -5.09 5.23 1.91
N ASP A 156 -4.58 4.98 3.12
CA ASP A 156 -4.24 3.64 3.59
C ASP A 156 -5.50 2.79 3.83
N LYS A 157 -6.59 3.37 4.36
CA LYS A 157 -7.90 2.70 4.44
C LYS A 157 -8.43 2.29 3.07
N LEU A 158 -8.28 3.16 2.05
CA LEU A 158 -8.70 2.86 0.68
C LEU A 158 -7.88 1.70 0.09
N ARG A 159 -6.56 1.67 0.32
CA ARG A 159 -5.70 0.55 -0.09
C ARG A 159 -6.10 -0.77 0.57
N MET A 160 -6.35 -0.75 1.88
CA MET A 160 -6.74 -1.95 2.62
C MET A 160 -8.08 -2.49 2.12
N LYS A 161 -9.10 -1.62 2.00
CA LYS A 161 -10.41 -2.00 1.44
C LYS A 161 -10.32 -2.54 0.02
N THR A 162 -9.43 -1.98 -0.80
CA THR A 162 -9.22 -2.47 -2.17
C THR A 162 -8.71 -3.90 -2.14
N ILE A 163 -7.74 -4.22 -1.27
CA ILE A 163 -7.22 -5.59 -1.13
C ILE A 163 -8.29 -6.52 -0.58
N GLU A 164 -9.02 -6.13 0.46
CA GLU A 164 -10.10 -6.91 1.07
C GLU A 164 -11.18 -7.26 0.04
N ASN A 165 -11.74 -6.25 -0.63
CA ASN A 165 -12.79 -6.44 -1.64
C ASN A 165 -12.33 -7.31 -2.81
N LEU A 166 -11.07 -7.16 -3.25
CA LEU A 166 -10.52 -7.99 -4.33
C LEU A 166 -10.37 -9.45 -3.87
N VAL A 167 -9.83 -9.68 -2.69
CA VAL A 167 -9.66 -11.03 -2.14
C VAL A 167 -11.02 -11.71 -1.90
N GLU A 168 -12.04 -10.96 -1.48
CA GLU A 168 -13.41 -11.47 -1.31
C GLU A 168 -14.08 -11.81 -2.66
N LEU A 169 -13.79 -11.05 -3.71
CA LEU A 169 -14.34 -11.27 -5.05
C LEU A 169 -13.69 -12.45 -5.78
N LEU A 170 -12.39 -12.65 -5.58
CA LEU A 170 -11.60 -13.66 -6.28
C LEU A 170 -11.82 -15.06 -5.68
N THR A 171 -11.70 -16.10 -6.50
CA THR A 171 -11.58 -17.46 -5.95
C THR A 171 -10.30 -17.59 -5.11
N PRO A 172 -10.22 -18.52 -4.14
CA PRO A 172 -9.01 -18.68 -3.32
C PRO A 172 -7.73 -18.83 -4.14
N GLN A 173 -7.78 -19.57 -5.26
CA GLN A 173 -6.64 -19.70 -6.17
C GLN A 173 -6.26 -18.35 -6.81
N GLN A 174 -7.23 -17.61 -7.34
CA GLN A 174 -6.97 -16.31 -7.95
C GLN A 174 -6.48 -15.27 -6.93
N ALA A 175 -6.96 -15.32 -5.69
CA ALA A 175 -6.47 -14.47 -4.60
C ALA A 175 -4.99 -14.76 -4.31
N ILE A 176 -4.58 -16.04 -4.29
CA ILE A 176 -3.17 -16.43 -4.16
C ILE A 176 -2.34 -15.87 -5.32
N GLU A 177 -2.79 -16.05 -6.56
CA GLU A 177 -2.10 -15.56 -7.76
C GLU A 177 -1.94 -14.04 -7.73
N PHE A 178 -3.00 -13.31 -7.40
CA PHE A 178 -3.00 -11.85 -7.23
C PHE A 178 -2.01 -11.39 -6.15
N LEU A 179 -2.01 -12.02 -4.97
CA LEU A 179 -1.12 -11.66 -3.86
C LEU A 179 0.35 -11.94 -4.22
N ILE A 180 0.64 -13.06 -4.90
CA ILE A 180 1.97 -13.39 -5.39
C ILE A 180 2.43 -12.34 -6.42
N ALA A 181 1.61 -12.06 -7.44
CA ALA A 181 1.93 -11.10 -8.48
C ALA A 181 2.19 -9.70 -7.91
N SER A 182 1.34 -9.25 -6.98
CA SER A 182 1.48 -7.96 -6.28
C SER A 182 2.80 -7.87 -5.51
N ALA A 183 3.16 -8.92 -4.76
CA ALA A 183 4.41 -8.94 -4.01
C ALA A 183 5.64 -9.05 -4.92
N HIS A 184 5.58 -9.85 -5.98
CA HIS A 184 6.66 -9.94 -6.97
C HIS A 184 6.92 -8.60 -7.66
N LEU A 185 5.87 -7.85 -8.01
CA LEU A 185 6.01 -6.49 -8.53
C LEU A 185 6.75 -5.61 -7.51
N GLN A 186 6.32 -5.62 -6.23
CA GLN A 186 6.98 -4.86 -5.18
C GLN A 186 8.46 -5.26 -4.99
N PHE A 187 8.76 -6.56 -5.00
CA PHE A 187 10.13 -7.08 -4.88
C PHE A 187 10.99 -6.66 -6.08
N GLY A 188 10.44 -6.72 -7.29
CA GLY A 188 11.11 -6.30 -8.52
C GLY A 188 11.46 -4.82 -8.51
N ILE A 189 10.49 -3.97 -8.17
CA ILE A 189 10.66 -2.51 -8.01
C ILE A 189 11.78 -2.23 -6.99
N ARG A 190 11.72 -2.82 -5.80
CA ARG A 190 12.72 -2.61 -4.76
C ARG A 190 14.12 -3.05 -5.20
N ARG A 191 14.23 -4.25 -5.79
CA ARG A 191 15.52 -4.77 -6.29
C ARG A 191 16.13 -3.86 -7.34
N TRP A 192 15.34 -3.38 -8.29
CA TRP A 192 15.81 -2.46 -9.32
C TRP A 192 16.22 -1.10 -8.73
N GLY A 193 15.41 -0.57 -7.80
CA GLY A 193 15.71 0.66 -7.08
C GLY A 193 17.03 0.60 -6.31
N ILE A 194 17.30 -0.49 -5.58
CA ILE A 194 18.57 -0.67 -4.83
C ILE A 194 19.76 -0.66 -5.79
N ASN A 195 19.66 -1.35 -6.92
CA ASN A 195 20.74 -1.40 -7.90
C ASN A 195 21.03 -0.02 -8.50
N HIS A 196 19.98 0.75 -8.80
CA HIS A 196 20.10 2.07 -9.39
C HIS A 196 20.61 3.14 -8.39
N ASP A 197 20.12 3.10 -7.14
CA ASP A 197 20.57 4.02 -6.09
C ASP A 197 22.08 3.84 -5.79
N ARG A 198 22.55 2.59 -5.73
CA ARG A 198 23.99 2.27 -5.58
C ARG A 198 24.86 2.81 -6.72
N GLN A 199 24.35 2.80 -7.95
CA GLN A 199 25.08 3.34 -9.11
C GLN A 199 25.23 4.86 -8.99
N ARG A 200 24.21 5.58 -8.49
CA ARG A 200 24.28 7.03 -8.29
C ARG A 200 25.25 7.44 -7.18
N GLU A 201 25.41 6.64 -6.14
CA GLU A 201 26.35 6.91 -5.03
C GLU A 201 27.83 6.73 -5.42
N THR A 202 28.10 6.02 -6.52
CA THR A 202 29.46 5.71 -7.00
C THR A 202 29.92 6.61 -8.16
N THR A 203 29.08 7.56 -8.60
CA THR A 203 29.37 8.51 -9.68
C THR A 203 29.54 9.91 -9.13
#